data_AF-A0A1H4IVS3-F1
#
_entry.id   AF-A0A1H4IVS3-F1
#
_cell.length_a   1.000
_cell.length_b   1.000
_cell.length_c   1.000
_cell.angle_alpha   90.00
_cell.angle_beta   90.00
_cell.angle_gamma   90.00
#
_symmetry.space_group_name_H-M   'P 1'
#
loop_
_entity.id
_entity.type
_entity.pdbx_description
1 polymer ?
#
loop_
_entity_poly.entity_id
_entity_poly.type
_entity_poly.pdbx_seq_one_letter_code
_entity_poly.pdbx_strand_id
1 'polypeptide(L)'
;MRKRIYLNFTLLLLVFSFACCSSENESDNCMSIASETATAAENYRNDQNEETCNAYKELLNQQISSCGDESGSLKSLLDELGDCSGAIDEGILSVRVGTLIKTFETNISVQVDGSNLLVKAEDDLTDDWVSFELELGATGENKLQNFRIYLISREYYPDSNVTGTFTSSISINNNDIIEGSFNGPVKANNGAIVSLTIGRIEIKR
;
A
#
# COMPACT_ATOMS: atom_id res chain seq x y z
N MET A 1 23.88 -2.71 -66.20
CA MET A 1 22.72 -2.31 -67.03
C MET A 1 21.88 -1.36 -66.18
N ARG A 2 21.87 -0.05 -66.45
CA ARG A 2 20.89 0.68 -67.31
C ARG A 2 19.45 0.48 -66.81
N LYS A 3 18.66 1.46 -66.38
CA LYS A 3 18.62 2.92 -66.64
C LYS A 3 17.95 3.67 -65.48
N ARG A 4 18.38 4.91 -65.26
CA ARG A 4 17.65 5.95 -64.52
C ARG A 4 16.50 6.47 -65.41
N ILE A 5 15.33 6.67 -64.82
CA ILE A 5 14.26 7.50 -65.37
C ILE A 5 14.13 8.69 -64.43
N TYR A 6 14.41 9.88 -64.97
CA TYR A 6 14.11 11.17 -64.36
C TYR A 6 12.80 11.64 -64.96
N LEU A 7 11.84 12.03 -64.13
CA LEU A 7 10.76 12.92 -64.54
C LEU A 7 10.63 14.02 -63.47
N ASN A 8 11.24 15.16 -63.78
CA ASN A 8 11.03 16.43 -63.10
C ASN A 8 9.67 17.00 -63.53
N PHE A 9 8.85 17.43 -62.59
CA PHE A 9 7.93 18.55 -62.80
C PHE A 9 7.70 19.30 -61.48
N THR A 10 8.54 20.32 -61.29
CA THR A 10 8.24 21.65 -60.72
C THR A 10 7.28 21.76 -59.53
N LEU A 11 7.88 22.09 -58.37
CA LEU A 11 7.66 23.32 -57.61
C LEU A 11 6.21 23.84 -57.55
N LEU A 12 5.49 23.46 -56.50
CA LEU A 12 4.49 24.35 -55.88
C LEU A 12 5.02 24.77 -54.52
N LEU A 13 5.46 26.02 -54.48
CA LEU A 13 5.87 26.76 -53.30
C LEU A 13 4.60 27.08 -52.51
N LEU A 14 4.24 26.21 -51.55
CA LEU A 14 3.28 26.56 -50.50
C LEU A 14 4.07 26.97 -49.27
N VAL A 15 4.21 28.29 -49.14
CA VAL A 15 4.54 28.94 -47.88
C VAL A 15 3.41 28.61 -46.90
N PHE A 16 3.70 27.77 -45.91
CA PHE A 16 2.97 27.76 -44.64
C PHE A 16 4.01 27.75 -43.52
N SER A 17 4.73 28.87 -43.43
CA SER A 17 5.32 29.30 -42.17
C SER A 17 4.20 29.90 -41.33
N PHE A 18 4.17 29.53 -40.04
CA PHE A 18 3.37 30.10 -38.95
C PHE A 18 1.90 29.70 -38.82
N ALA A 19 1.66 28.68 -37.99
CA ALA A 19 0.80 28.72 -36.79
C ALA A 19 0.90 27.32 -36.15
N CYS A 20 1.80 27.11 -35.18
CA CYS A 20 1.48 27.31 -33.76
C CYS A 20 0.19 26.55 -33.41
N CYS A 21 0.30 25.40 -32.75
CA CYS A 21 -0.79 24.94 -31.89
C CYS A 21 -0.93 25.98 -30.78
N SER A 22 -1.63 27.08 -31.08
CA SER A 22 -2.16 27.99 -30.10
C SER A 22 -3.66 28.01 -30.28
N SER A 23 -4.31 26.98 -29.74
CA SER A 23 -5.44 27.26 -28.86
C SER A 23 -4.83 27.73 -27.54
N GLU A 24 -4.86 29.04 -27.32
CA GLU A 24 -4.37 29.67 -26.09
C GLU A 24 -5.06 29.00 -24.87
N ASN A 25 -4.22 28.50 -23.94
CA ASN A 25 -4.52 28.05 -22.57
C ASN A 25 -4.75 26.56 -22.22
N GLU A 26 -4.60 25.57 -23.13
CA GLU A 26 -4.69 24.13 -22.72
C GLU A 26 -3.39 23.33 -22.91
N SER A 27 -2.60 23.60 -23.96
CA SER A 27 -1.42 22.76 -24.30
C SER A 27 -0.19 22.97 -23.40
N ASP A 28 -0.01 24.16 -22.82
CA ASP A 28 1.13 24.43 -21.91
C ASP A 28 0.95 23.78 -20.54
N ASN A 29 -0.30 23.55 -20.12
CA ASN A 29 -0.62 23.01 -18.81
C ASN A 29 -0.24 21.53 -18.69
N CYS A 30 -0.47 20.75 -19.75
CA CYS A 30 -0.17 19.32 -19.74
C CYS A 30 1.33 19.02 -19.56
N MET A 31 2.22 19.76 -20.24
CA MET A 31 3.66 19.57 -20.08
C MET A 31 4.14 19.92 -18.66
N SER A 32 3.60 20.98 -18.04
CA SER A 32 3.92 21.33 -16.65
C SER A 32 3.46 20.25 -15.68
N ILE A 33 2.19 19.83 -15.78
CA ILE A 33 1.60 18.81 -14.92
C ILE A 33 2.37 17.48 -15.06
N ALA A 34 2.76 17.08 -16.27
CA ALA A 34 3.54 15.87 -16.47
C ALA A 34 4.92 15.93 -15.78
N SER A 35 5.57 17.10 -15.80
CA SER A 35 6.85 17.31 -15.09
C SER A 35 6.68 17.29 -13.57
N GLU A 36 5.60 17.89 -13.06
CA GLU A 36 5.25 17.87 -11.63
C GLU A 36 4.90 16.46 -11.16
N THR A 37 4.13 15.72 -11.97
CA THR A 37 3.78 14.31 -11.71
C THR A 37 5.03 13.44 -11.63
N ALA A 38 6.01 13.64 -12.52
CA ALA A 38 7.28 12.93 -12.46
C ALA A 38 8.08 13.27 -11.18
N THR A 39 8.02 14.52 -10.72
CA THR A 39 8.65 14.96 -9.47
C THR A 39 7.97 14.34 -8.25
N ALA A 40 6.64 14.29 -8.24
CA ALA A 40 5.88 13.64 -7.17
C ALA A 40 6.10 12.12 -7.13
N ALA A 41 6.23 11.47 -8.30
CA ALA A 41 6.61 10.06 -8.37
C ALA A 41 7.99 9.80 -7.73
N GLU A 42 8.96 10.70 -7.97
CA GLU A 42 10.29 10.63 -7.36
C GLU A 42 10.21 10.84 -5.84
N ASN A 43 9.43 11.81 -5.37
CA ASN A 43 9.23 12.06 -3.95
C ASN A 43 8.59 10.85 -3.27
N TYR A 44 7.54 10.28 -3.87
CA TYR A 44 6.91 9.05 -3.37
C TYR A 44 7.90 7.88 -3.34
N ARG A 45 8.73 7.71 -4.36
CA ARG A 45 9.76 6.65 -4.37
C ARG A 45 10.81 6.83 -3.27
N ASN A 46 11.18 8.07 -2.97
CA ASN A 46 12.20 8.36 -1.96
C ASN A 46 11.66 8.30 -0.52
N ASP A 47 10.37 8.55 -0.36
CA ASP A 47 9.70 8.59 0.94
C ASP A 47 8.27 8.07 0.76
N GLN A 48 8.05 6.77 0.92
CA GLN A 48 6.79 6.07 0.64
C GLN A 48 5.79 6.22 1.79
N ASN A 49 5.30 7.44 2.00
CA ASN A 49 4.31 7.74 3.03
C ASN A 49 2.99 8.26 2.43
N GLU A 50 1.98 8.44 3.28
CA GLU A 50 0.64 8.88 2.87
C GLU A 50 0.66 10.26 2.17
N GLU A 51 1.51 11.20 2.62
CA GLU A 51 1.58 12.55 2.05
C GLU A 51 2.13 12.52 0.62
N THR A 52 3.27 11.87 0.40
CA THR A 52 3.90 11.80 -0.92
C THR A 52 3.10 10.94 -1.90
N CYS A 53 2.44 9.89 -1.40
CA CYS A 53 1.51 9.07 -2.18
C CYS A 53 0.31 9.89 -2.65
N ASN A 54 -0.33 10.62 -1.73
CA ASN A 54 -1.50 11.45 -2.06
C ASN A 54 -1.13 12.60 -3.02
N ALA A 55 0.03 13.23 -2.83
CA ALA A 55 0.53 14.25 -3.75
C ALA A 55 0.75 13.68 -5.16
N TYR A 56 1.31 12.47 -5.26
CA TYR A 56 1.48 11.80 -6.54
C TYR A 56 0.14 11.42 -7.20
N LYS A 57 -0.81 10.87 -6.44
CA LYS A 57 -2.17 10.57 -6.94
C LYS A 57 -2.90 11.81 -7.41
N GLU A 58 -2.80 12.92 -6.69
CA GLU A 58 -3.46 14.16 -7.08
C GLU A 58 -2.94 14.63 -8.45
N LEU A 59 -1.62 14.64 -8.62
CA LEU A 59 -0.98 15.03 -9.88
C LEU A 59 -1.29 14.06 -11.02
N LEU A 60 -1.36 12.76 -10.78
CA LEU A 60 -1.84 11.79 -11.78
C LEU A 60 -3.28 12.07 -12.23
N ASN A 61 -4.19 12.39 -11.30
CA ASN A 61 -5.57 12.76 -11.65
C ASN A 61 -5.63 14.07 -12.44
N GLN A 62 -4.82 15.06 -12.08
CA GLN A 62 -4.68 16.30 -12.83
C GLN A 62 -4.11 16.05 -14.23
N GLN A 63 -3.13 15.16 -14.35
CA GLN A 63 -2.51 14.78 -15.62
C GLN A 63 -3.54 14.08 -16.51
N ILE A 64 -4.29 13.11 -15.99
CA ILE A 64 -5.36 12.45 -16.76
C ILE A 64 -6.41 13.46 -17.22
N SER A 65 -6.82 14.37 -16.33
CA SER A 65 -7.86 15.36 -16.64
C SER A 65 -7.41 16.38 -17.68
N SER A 66 -6.13 16.76 -17.68
CA SER A 66 -5.59 17.83 -18.53
C SER A 66 -4.89 17.33 -19.80
N CYS A 67 -4.33 16.12 -19.77
CA CYS A 67 -3.58 15.51 -20.87
C CYS A 67 -4.32 14.35 -21.54
N GLY A 68 -5.33 13.78 -20.88
CA GLY A 68 -5.95 12.52 -21.29
C GLY A 68 -5.11 11.29 -20.94
N ASP A 69 -5.74 10.11 -21.07
CA ASP A 69 -5.11 8.81 -20.87
C ASP A 69 -5.74 7.74 -21.77
N GLU A 70 -5.59 7.88 -23.09
CA GLU A 70 -6.14 6.92 -24.07
C GLU A 70 -5.56 5.50 -23.89
N SER A 71 -4.34 5.42 -23.36
CA SER A 71 -3.64 4.16 -23.10
C SER A 71 -4.11 3.43 -21.83
N GLY A 72 -4.78 4.13 -20.90
CA GLY A 72 -5.11 3.63 -19.56
C GLY A 72 -3.89 3.46 -18.64
N SER A 73 -2.71 3.95 -19.03
CA SER A 73 -1.46 3.73 -18.29
C SER A 73 -1.43 4.54 -17.00
N LEU A 74 -1.88 5.80 -17.03
CA LEU A 74 -1.96 6.66 -15.85
C LEU A 74 -3.06 6.19 -14.90
N LYS A 75 -4.19 5.71 -15.45
CA LYS A 75 -5.26 5.09 -14.66
C LYS A 75 -4.78 3.82 -13.95
N SER A 76 -3.95 3.01 -14.62
CA SER A 76 -3.37 1.81 -14.01
C SER A 76 -2.41 2.14 -12.87
N LEU A 77 -1.58 3.19 -13.04
CA LEU A 77 -0.72 3.72 -11.96
C LEU A 77 -1.54 4.21 -10.76
N LEU A 78 -2.65 4.93 -11.00
CA LEU A 78 -3.56 5.34 -9.93
C LEU A 78 -4.17 4.15 -9.18
N ASP A 79 -4.53 3.09 -9.90
CA ASP A 79 -5.12 1.89 -9.31
C ASP A 79 -4.07 1.10 -8.51
N GLU A 80 -2.81 1.08 -8.97
CA GLU A 80 -1.66 0.49 -8.26
C GLU A 80 -1.32 1.24 -6.96
N LEU A 81 -1.44 2.58 -6.96
CA LEU A 81 -1.25 3.40 -5.75
C LEU A 81 -2.35 3.17 -4.68
N GLY A 82 -3.44 2.46 -5.02
CA GLY A 82 -4.50 2.15 -4.07
C GLY A 82 -5.13 3.41 -3.47
N ASP A 83 -5.49 3.37 -2.19
CA ASP A 83 -6.07 4.51 -1.46
C ASP A 83 -5.03 5.38 -0.75
N CYS A 84 -3.73 5.13 -0.96
CA CYS A 84 -2.64 5.74 -0.19
C CYS A 84 -2.76 5.58 1.33
N SER A 85 -3.62 4.67 1.80
CA SER A 85 -3.72 4.31 3.20
C SER A 85 -2.75 3.16 3.49
N GLY A 86 -1.56 3.56 3.94
CA GLY A 86 -0.52 2.61 4.31
C GLY A 86 0.78 3.34 4.56
N ALA A 87 0.85 4.09 5.65
CA ALA A 87 2.14 4.31 6.27
C ALA A 87 2.77 2.92 6.50
N ILE A 88 3.99 2.72 5.98
CA ILE A 88 4.80 1.60 6.44
C ILE A 88 5.22 1.97 7.85
N ASP A 89 4.46 1.43 8.78
CA ASP A 89 4.59 1.72 10.19
C ASP A 89 5.77 0.93 10.75
N GLU A 90 6.86 1.60 11.10
CA GLU A 90 8.02 0.93 11.67
C GLU A 90 7.65 0.22 12.98
N GLY A 91 8.02 -1.04 13.14
CA GLY A 91 7.64 -1.76 14.35
C GLY A 91 8.13 -3.19 14.40
N ILE A 92 7.88 -3.82 15.54
CA ILE A 92 8.09 -5.25 15.75
C ILE A 92 6.74 -5.85 16.09
N LEU A 93 6.24 -6.70 15.19
CA LEU A 93 5.24 -7.68 15.54
C LEU A 93 5.89 -9.06 15.53
N SER A 94 5.79 -9.77 16.65
CA SER A 94 6.40 -11.09 16.78
C SER A 94 5.61 -12.01 17.67
N VAL A 95 5.81 -13.32 17.53
CA VAL A 95 5.20 -14.34 18.37
C VAL A 95 6.06 -15.58 18.43
N ARG A 96 6.03 -16.29 19.56
CA ARG A 96 6.64 -17.63 19.67
C ARG A 96 5.59 -18.70 19.41
N VAL A 97 5.92 -19.58 18.45
CA VAL A 97 5.14 -20.74 18.04
C VAL A 97 5.96 -22.00 18.36
N GLY A 98 5.64 -22.65 19.47
CA GLY A 98 6.46 -23.74 20.00
C GLY A 98 7.86 -23.25 20.38
N THR A 99 8.90 -23.74 19.69
CA THR A 99 10.30 -23.28 19.89
C THR A 99 10.73 -22.19 18.92
N LEU A 100 9.96 -21.93 17.87
CA LEU A 100 10.29 -20.96 16.82
C LEU A 100 9.74 -19.57 17.17
N ILE A 101 10.52 -18.54 16.87
CA ILE A 101 10.06 -17.15 16.90
C ILE A 101 9.70 -16.76 15.47
N LYS A 102 8.53 -16.15 15.32
CA LYS A 102 8.02 -15.56 14.09
C LYS A 102 8.01 -14.05 14.24
N THR A 103 8.52 -13.34 13.25
CA THR A 103 8.62 -11.88 13.17
C THR A 103 7.95 -11.44 11.89
N PHE A 104 7.15 -10.38 11.96
CA PHE A 104 6.42 -9.80 10.83
C PHE A 104 6.84 -8.35 10.75
N GLU A 105 7.87 -8.07 9.94
CA GLU A 105 8.63 -6.82 10.00
C GLU A 105 8.77 -6.12 8.65
N THR A 106 8.29 -6.70 7.55
CA THR A 106 8.61 -6.19 6.20
C THR A 106 7.48 -5.39 5.55
N ASN A 107 6.23 -5.59 5.95
CA ASN A 107 5.09 -4.81 5.45
C ASN A 107 4.06 -4.60 6.56
N ILE A 108 4.38 -3.74 7.52
CA ILE A 108 3.44 -3.36 8.57
C ILE A 108 2.59 -2.21 8.05
N SER A 109 1.28 -2.40 8.02
CA SER A 109 0.30 -1.39 7.61
C SER A 109 -0.75 -1.19 8.69
N VAL A 110 -1.01 0.05 9.06
CA VAL A 110 -2.16 0.43 9.88
C VAL A 110 -3.06 1.37 9.09
N GLN A 111 -4.28 0.92 8.81
CA GLN A 111 -5.29 1.71 8.10
C GLN A 111 -6.37 2.17 9.08
N VAL A 112 -6.86 3.40 8.91
CA VAL A 112 -7.98 3.93 9.70
C VAL A 112 -9.27 3.73 8.91
N ASP A 113 -10.21 2.95 9.44
CA ASP A 113 -11.57 2.78 8.90
C ASP A 113 -12.59 3.20 9.95
N GLY A 114 -13.12 4.41 9.79
CA GLY A 114 -14.04 5.01 10.75
C GLY A 114 -13.43 5.15 12.14
N SER A 115 -13.92 4.37 13.10
CA SER A 115 -13.42 4.34 14.49
C SER A 115 -12.39 3.23 14.74
N ASN A 116 -12.06 2.43 13.74
CA ASN A 116 -11.20 1.26 13.87
C ASN A 116 -9.88 1.44 13.14
N LEU A 117 -8.87 0.77 13.65
CA LEU A 117 -7.57 0.52 13.04
C LEU A 117 -7.58 -0.88 12.47
N LEU A 118 -7.26 -1.04 11.19
CA LEU A 118 -6.95 -2.33 10.58
C LEU A 118 -5.43 -2.47 10.56
N VAL A 119 -4.92 -3.42 11.31
CA VAL A 119 -3.50 -3.72 11.36
C VAL A 119 -3.22 -4.98 10.57
N LYS A 120 -2.19 -4.92 9.73
CA LYS A 120 -1.63 -6.09 9.05
C LYS A 120 -0.10 -5.99 9.08
N ALA A 121 0.57 -7.11 9.31
CA ALA A 121 2.03 -7.20 9.24
C ALA A 121 2.43 -8.51 8.56
N GLU A 122 3.41 -8.46 7.68
CA GLU A 122 3.87 -9.60 6.87
C GLU A 122 5.38 -9.87 7.04
N ASP A 123 5.75 -11.12 6.80
CA ASP A 123 7.13 -11.59 6.63
C ASP A 123 7.38 -11.97 5.16
N ASP A 124 8.11 -11.14 4.44
CA ASP A 124 8.37 -11.30 3.00
C ASP A 124 9.21 -12.55 2.67
N LEU A 125 9.86 -13.17 3.65
CA LEU A 125 10.63 -14.39 3.43
C LEU A 125 9.78 -15.65 3.51
N THR A 126 8.68 -15.60 4.27
CA THR A 126 7.88 -16.79 4.58
C THR A 126 6.42 -16.72 4.14
N ASP A 127 5.97 -15.59 3.62
CA ASP A 127 4.55 -15.27 3.33
C ASP A 127 3.64 -15.43 4.57
N ASP A 128 4.22 -15.52 5.77
CA ASP A 128 3.50 -15.54 7.03
C ASP A 128 3.02 -14.11 7.35
N TRP A 129 1.83 -13.98 7.92
CA TRP A 129 1.27 -12.66 8.26
C TRP A 129 0.40 -12.71 9.50
N VAL A 130 0.16 -11.55 10.09
CA VAL A 130 -0.83 -11.36 11.15
C VAL A 130 -1.74 -10.19 10.78
N SER A 131 -3.00 -10.26 11.20
CA SER A 131 -3.95 -9.16 11.03
C SER A 131 -4.94 -9.12 12.19
N PHE A 132 -5.30 -7.91 12.59
CA PHE A 132 -6.35 -7.67 13.59
C PHE A 132 -6.94 -6.28 13.41
N GLU A 133 -8.07 -6.08 14.07
CA GLU A 133 -8.74 -4.78 14.18
C GLU A 133 -8.69 -4.29 15.63
N LEU A 134 -8.59 -2.97 15.80
CA LEU A 134 -8.53 -2.34 17.12
C LEU A 134 -9.25 -1.00 17.07
N GLU A 135 -10.13 -0.72 18.02
CA GLU A 135 -10.77 0.60 18.11
C GLU A 135 -9.73 1.69 18.45
N LEU A 136 -9.80 2.85 17.81
CA LEU A 136 -8.91 3.98 18.04
C LEU A 136 -8.87 4.36 19.53
N GLY A 137 -7.66 4.43 20.11
CA GLY A 137 -7.49 4.80 21.51
C GLY A 137 -7.83 3.70 22.53
N ALA A 138 -8.34 2.54 22.10
CA ALA A 138 -8.70 1.46 23.01
C ALA A 138 -7.46 0.84 23.66
N THR A 139 -7.50 0.71 24.99
CA THR A 139 -6.47 0.07 25.82
C THR A 139 -7.08 -0.96 26.76
N GLY A 140 -6.25 -1.85 27.30
CA GLY A 140 -6.63 -2.92 28.22
C GLY A 140 -6.78 -4.29 27.56
N GLU A 141 -7.43 -5.21 28.29
CA GLU A 141 -7.54 -6.62 27.90
C GLU A 141 -8.55 -6.84 26.76
N ASN A 142 -8.23 -7.80 25.89
CA ASN A 142 -9.07 -8.36 24.84
C ASN A 142 -9.68 -7.31 23.91
N LYS A 143 -8.87 -6.31 23.53
CA LYS A 143 -9.24 -5.24 22.58
C LYS A 143 -9.03 -5.61 21.12
N LEU A 144 -8.31 -6.69 20.83
CA LEU A 144 -8.12 -7.16 19.47
C LEU A 144 -9.41 -7.81 18.94
N GLN A 145 -9.88 -7.31 17.81
CA GLN A 145 -11.03 -7.80 17.07
C GLN A 145 -10.56 -8.47 15.77
N ASN A 146 -11.36 -9.40 15.24
CA ASN A 146 -11.11 -10.06 13.95
C ASN A 146 -9.68 -10.58 13.76
N PHE A 147 -9.04 -11.04 14.85
CA PHE A 147 -7.66 -11.52 14.83
C PHE A 147 -7.51 -12.73 13.91
N ARG A 148 -6.53 -12.67 13.03
CA ARG A 148 -6.13 -13.71 12.08
C ARG A 148 -4.61 -13.79 12.04
N ILE A 149 -4.10 -15.00 11.91
CA ILE A 149 -2.66 -15.20 11.73
C ILE A 149 -2.42 -16.34 10.73
N TYR A 150 -1.54 -16.11 9.78
CA TYR A 150 -1.11 -17.09 8.79
C TYR A 150 0.28 -17.57 9.14
N LEU A 151 0.39 -18.88 9.37
CA LEU A 151 1.59 -19.56 9.80
C LEU A 151 1.68 -20.90 9.09
N ILE A 152 2.86 -21.26 8.58
CA ILE A 152 3.10 -22.62 8.05
C ILE A 152 2.08 -22.94 6.93
N SER A 153 1.89 -21.97 6.03
CA SER A 153 0.97 -22.05 4.89
C SER A 153 -0.50 -22.25 5.25
N ARG A 154 -0.94 -21.76 6.42
CA ARG A 154 -2.33 -21.90 6.90
C ARG A 154 -2.75 -20.71 7.74
N GLU A 155 -4.02 -20.38 7.62
CA GLU A 155 -4.68 -19.37 8.46
C GLU A 155 -5.24 -19.99 9.75
N TYR A 156 -5.08 -19.28 10.85
CA TYR A 156 -5.58 -19.64 12.17
C TYR A 156 -6.38 -18.50 12.80
N TYR A 157 -7.36 -18.89 13.62
CA TYR A 157 -8.26 -17.99 14.35
C TYR A 157 -8.20 -18.28 15.85
N PRO A 158 -8.47 -17.30 16.74
CA PRO A 158 -8.58 -17.53 18.18
C PRO A 158 -9.51 -18.72 18.50
N ASP A 159 -9.04 -19.69 19.28
CA ASP A 159 -9.87 -20.81 19.72
C ASP A 159 -10.28 -20.65 21.19
N SER A 160 -11.58 -20.76 21.44
CA SER A 160 -12.18 -20.71 22.77
C SER A 160 -12.59 -22.09 23.31
N ASN A 161 -12.42 -23.16 22.54
CA ASN A 161 -12.95 -24.49 22.84
C ASN A 161 -11.90 -25.51 23.32
N VAL A 162 -10.66 -25.07 23.52
CA VAL A 162 -9.53 -25.88 24.00
C VAL A 162 -9.08 -25.41 25.39
N THR A 163 -8.21 -26.17 26.04
CA THR A 163 -7.66 -25.73 27.33
C THR A 163 -6.81 -24.48 27.14
N GLY A 164 -7.24 -23.37 27.75
CA GLY A 164 -6.66 -22.04 27.56
C GLY A 164 -7.55 -21.17 26.69
N THR A 165 -7.37 -19.85 26.79
CA THR A 165 -8.15 -18.86 26.03
C THR A 165 -7.18 -17.95 25.31
N PHE A 166 -7.46 -17.65 24.04
CA PHE A 166 -6.76 -16.56 23.38
C PHE A 166 -7.03 -15.25 24.12
N THR A 167 -5.96 -14.56 24.52
CA THR A 167 -6.03 -13.28 25.20
C THR A 167 -5.11 -12.27 24.54
N SER A 168 -5.47 -11.01 24.67
CA SER A 168 -4.64 -9.89 24.22
C SER A 168 -4.68 -8.76 25.23
N SER A 169 -3.69 -7.88 25.19
CA SER A 169 -3.68 -6.67 26.01
C SER A 169 -3.02 -5.54 25.25
N ILE A 170 -3.64 -4.36 25.24
CA ILE A 170 -3.12 -3.15 24.59
C ILE A 170 -2.72 -2.16 25.69
N SER A 171 -1.42 -1.86 25.80
CA SER A 171 -0.88 -0.92 26.78
C SER A 171 -0.92 0.52 26.26
N ILE A 172 -0.63 0.71 24.97
CA ILE A 172 -0.67 2.02 24.31
C ILE A 172 -1.38 1.87 22.97
N ASN A 173 -2.25 2.81 22.66
CA ASN A 173 -2.88 2.96 21.36
C ASN A 173 -3.18 4.45 21.20
N ASN A 174 -2.28 5.17 20.55
CA ASN A 174 -2.44 6.58 20.23
C ASN A 174 -2.05 6.82 18.77
N ASN A 175 -1.84 8.08 18.42
CA ASN A 175 -1.52 8.46 17.05
C ASN A 175 -0.08 8.11 16.65
N ASP A 176 0.82 7.86 17.61
CA ASP A 176 2.25 7.65 17.34
C ASP A 176 2.66 6.18 17.53
N ILE A 177 1.97 5.42 18.38
CA ILE A 177 2.35 4.05 18.73
C ILE A 177 1.16 3.19 19.17
N ILE A 178 1.22 1.92 18.78
CA ILE A 178 0.44 0.82 19.35
C ILE A 178 1.42 -0.14 20.05
N GLU A 179 1.20 -0.35 21.34
CA GLU A 179 1.92 -1.36 22.11
C GLU A 179 0.95 -2.35 22.73
N GLY A 180 1.33 -3.62 22.70
CA GLY A 180 0.50 -4.66 23.30
C GLY A 180 1.10 -6.05 23.21
N SER A 181 0.26 -7.02 23.54
CA SER A 181 0.59 -8.43 23.51
C SER A 181 -0.62 -9.28 23.14
N PHE A 182 -0.35 -10.48 22.67
CA PHE A 182 -1.34 -11.52 22.44
C PHE A 182 -0.75 -12.90 22.72
N ASN A 183 -1.59 -13.82 23.17
CA ASN A 183 -1.17 -15.18 23.52
C ASN A 183 -2.38 -16.12 23.58
N GLY A 184 -2.12 -17.41 23.52
CA GLY A 184 -3.13 -18.45 23.65
C GLY A 184 -3.35 -19.27 22.38
N PRO A 185 -4.31 -20.20 22.41
CA PRO A 185 -4.54 -21.14 21.33
C PRO A 185 -5.23 -20.50 20.13
N VAL A 186 -4.80 -20.88 18.94
CA VAL A 186 -5.44 -20.58 17.67
C VAL A 186 -5.68 -21.87 16.88
N LYS A 187 -6.74 -21.91 16.06
CA LYS A 187 -7.18 -23.09 15.32
C LYS A 187 -7.40 -22.76 13.85
N ALA A 188 -6.93 -23.65 12.98
CA ALA A 188 -7.18 -23.60 11.54
C ALA A 188 -8.48 -24.34 11.17
N ASN A 189 -8.99 -24.09 9.97
CA ASN A 189 -10.24 -24.69 9.47
C ASN A 189 -10.25 -26.23 9.45
N ASN A 190 -9.08 -26.86 9.35
CA ASN A 190 -8.97 -28.32 9.41
C ASN A 190 -8.84 -28.89 10.83
N GLY A 191 -9.01 -28.05 11.86
CA GLY A 191 -8.92 -28.43 13.27
C GLY A 191 -7.51 -28.47 13.85
N ALA A 192 -6.46 -28.12 13.08
CA ALA A 192 -5.11 -28.00 13.61
C ALA A 192 -5.05 -26.85 14.63
N ILE A 193 -4.45 -27.11 15.80
CA ILE A 193 -4.32 -26.15 16.89
C ILE A 193 -2.85 -25.79 17.08
N VAL A 194 -2.59 -24.50 17.27
CA VAL A 194 -1.28 -23.94 17.56
C VAL A 194 -1.39 -23.04 18.79
N SER A 195 -0.44 -23.14 19.70
CA SER A 195 -0.37 -22.25 20.86
C SER A 195 0.61 -21.11 20.59
N LEU A 196 0.09 -19.88 20.62
CA LEU A 196 0.86 -18.65 20.52
C LEU A 196 1.33 -18.25 21.92
N THR A 197 2.61 -17.93 22.05
CA THR A 197 3.20 -17.46 23.31
C THR A 197 4.05 -16.24 23.06
N ILE A 198 4.11 -15.31 24.01
CA ILE A 198 4.96 -14.10 23.89
C ILE A 198 4.67 -13.34 22.59
N GLY A 199 3.38 -13.17 22.23
CA GLY A 199 3.01 -12.27 21.14
C GLY A 199 3.27 -10.84 21.57
N ARG A 200 4.05 -10.10 20.79
CA ARG A 200 4.44 -8.71 21.05
C ARG A 200 3.97 -7.85 19.89
N ILE A 201 3.36 -6.72 20.23
CA ILE A 201 2.94 -5.67 19.31
C ILE A 201 3.69 -4.40 19.73
N GLU A 202 4.46 -3.83 18.83
CA GLU A 202 5.08 -2.51 18.96
C GLU A 202 5.10 -1.92 17.56
N ILE A 203 4.16 -1.04 17.24
CA ILE A 203 3.96 -0.48 15.90
C ILE A 203 3.97 1.03 16.05
N LYS A 204 4.89 1.73 15.38
CA LYS A 204 4.86 3.19 15.28
C LYS A 204 3.91 3.60 14.16
N ARG A 205 3.18 4.69 14.35
CA ARG A 205 2.16 5.20 13.43
C ARG A 205 2.46 6.63 12.99
#